data_AF-A0A2N2MGG5-F1
#
_entry.id   AF-A0A2N2MGG5-F1
#
_cell.length_a   1.000
_cell.length_b   1.000
_cell.length_c   1.000
_cell.angle_alpha   90.00
_cell.angle_beta   90.00
_cell.angle_gamma   90.00
#
_symmetry.space_group_name_H-M   'P 1'
#
loop_
_entity.id
_entity.type
_entity.pdbx_description
1 polymer ?
#
loop_
_entity_poly.entity_id
_entity_poly.type
_entity_poly.pdbx_seq_one_letter_code
_entity_poly.pdbx_strand_id
1 'polypeptide(L)' 'MKEKAIIYVFVGDGLGVPGLAHEITQAQADADGVGELLTQCISLGVYVEKTVGKTVKEK' A
#
# COMPACT_ATOMS: atom_id res chain seq x y z
N MET A 1 16.24 -15.69 -2.54
CA MET A 1 14.81 -15.75 -2.15
C MET A 1 14.15 -14.54 -2.81
N LYS A 2 13.10 -14.72 -3.62
CA LYS A 2 12.44 -13.60 -4.31
C LYS A 2 11.48 -12.95 -3.34
N GLU A 3 11.92 -11.91 -2.65
CA GLU A 3 11.07 -11.10 -1.79
C GLU A 3 10.11 -10.30 -2.69
N LYS A 4 8.86 -10.74 -2.75
CA LYS A 4 7.78 -9.96 -3.33
C LYS A 4 7.30 -9.02 -2.23
N ALA A 5 7.51 -7.72 -2.38
CA ALA A 5 6.95 -6.75 -1.46
C ALA A 5 5.58 -6.31 -1.98
N ILE A 6 4.55 -6.46 -1.15
CA ILE A 6 3.23 -5.88 -1.39
C ILE A 6 3.25 -4.47 -0.81
N ILE A 7 2.87 -3.50 -1.63
CA ILE A 7 2.68 -2.11 -1.21
C ILE A 7 1.26 -1.68 -1.53
N TYR A 8 0.67 -0.87 -0.67
CA TYR A 8 -0.63 -0.28 -0.83
C TYR A 8 -0.44 1.19 -1.19
N VAL A 9 -1.00 1.61 -2.31
CA VAL A 9 -0.87 2.98 -2.83
C VAL A 9 -2.24 3.64 -2.84
N PHE A 10 -2.33 4.80 -2.23
CA PHE A 10 -3.51 5.67 -2.27
C PHE A 10 -3.70 6.19 -3.70
N VAL A 11 -4.90 6.00 -4.24
CA VAL A 11 -5.32 6.45 -5.58
C VAL A 11 -6.61 7.27 -5.54
N GLY A 12 -7.12 7.57 -4.35
CA GLY A 12 -8.30 8.42 -4.18
C GLY A 12 -8.02 9.88 -4.52
N ASP A 13 -9.09 10.61 -4.85
CA ASP A 13 -9.05 12.07 -5.00
C ASP A 13 -9.12 12.71 -3.61
N GLY A 14 -7.99 13.20 -3.07
CA GLY A 14 -7.97 13.91 -1.79
C GLY A 14 -6.62 13.89 -1.05
N LEU A 15 -6.66 14.26 0.24
CA LEU A 15 -5.49 14.34 1.12
C LEU A 15 -4.99 12.97 1.63
N GLY A 16 -5.66 11.87 1.29
CA GLY A 16 -5.37 10.55 1.88
C GLY A 16 -6.27 10.20 3.06
N VAL A 17 -6.03 9.03 3.65
CA VAL A 17 -6.66 8.65 4.91
C VAL A 17 -5.85 9.29 6.06
N PRO A 18 -6.46 10.10 6.94
CA PRO A 18 -5.73 10.77 8.02
C PRO A 18 -5.07 9.74 8.93
N GLY A 19 -3.76 9.86 9.11
CA GLY A 19 -2.94 8.91 9.87
C GLY A 19 -2.35 7.76 9.04
N LEU A 20 -2.69 7.61 7.76
CA LEU A 20 -2.05 6.66 6.85
C LEU A 20 -1.24 7.40 5.79
N ALA A 21 -0.04 6.89 5.54
CA ALA A 21 0.75 7.30 4.38
C ALA A 21 0.03 6.94 3.07
N HIS A 22 0.32 7.71 2.02
CA HIS A 22 -0.16 7.39 0.67
C HIS A 22 0.47 6.11 0.11
N GLU A 23 1.66 5.75 0.58
CA GLU A 23 2.32 4.50 0.22
C GLU A 23 2.68 3.74 1.50
N ILE A 24 2.11 2.56 1.67
CA ILE A 24 2.29 1.73 2.86
C ILE A 24 2.69 0.33 2.42
N THR A 25 3.82 -0.17 2.92
CA THR A 25 4.21 -1.56 2.66
C THR A 25 3.37 -2.50 3.52
N GLN A 26 3.21 -3.76 3.11
CA GLN A 26 2.52 -4.74 3.94
C GLN A 26 3.14 -4.89 5.33
N ALA A 27 4.46 -4.83 5.44
CA ALA A 27 5.15 -4.86 6.73
C ALA A 27 4.81 -3.63 7.59
N GLN A 28 4.70 -2.46 6.97
CA GLN A 28 4.31 -1.23 7.64
C GLN A 28 2.84 -1.29 8.08
N ALA A 29 1.95 -1.78 7.22
CA ALA A 29 0.54 -1.97 7.55
C ALA A 29 0.33 -2.90 8.75
N ASP A 30 1.14 -3.96 8.84
CA ASP A 30 1.13 -4.91 9.95
C ASP A 30 1.68 -4.28 11.24
N ALA A 31 2.79 -3.53 11.14
CA ALA A 31 3.40 -2.83 12.26
C ALA A 31 2.51 -1.72 12.85
N ASP A 32 1.84 -0.96 11.99
CA ASP A 32 0.89 0.09 12.37
C ASP A 32 -0.50 -0.47 12.73
N GLY A 33 -0.76 -1.76 12.48
CA GLY A 33 -2.06 -2.39 12.74
C GLY A 33 -3.20 -1.90 11.85
N VAL A 34 -2.87 -1.30 10.70
CA VAL A 34 -3.83 -0.68 9.76
C VAL A 34 -4.21 -1.62 8.60
N GLY A 35 -3.86 -2.91 8.66
CA GLY A 35 -4.16 -3.88 7.59
C GLY A 35 -5.66 -4.01 7.29
N GLU A 36 -6.50 -4.03 8.33
CA GLU A 36 -7.95 -4.14 8.17
C GLU A 36 -8.57 -2.86 7.57
N LEU A 37 -8.02 -1.70 7.95
CA LEU A 37 -8.41 -0.41 7.40
C LEU A 37 -8.00 -0.28 5.93
N LEU A 38 -6.78 -0.68 5.57
CA LEU A 38 -6.32 -0.70 4.19
C LEU A 38 -7.19 -1.58 3.30
N THR A 39 -7.59 -2.75 3.81
CA THR A 39 -8.50 -3.65 3.09
C THR A 39 -9.84 -2.97 2.79
N GLN A 40 -10.39 -2.24 3.77
CA GLN A 40 -11.60 -1.43 3.54
C GLN A 40 -11.35 -0.31 2.52
N CYS A 41 -10.22 0.39 2.61
CA CYS A 41 -9.87 1.45 1.67
C CYS A 41 -9.68 0.93 0.23
N ILE A 42 -9.17 -0.29 0.06
CA ILE A 42 -9.07 -0.96 -1.24
C ILE A 42 -10.46 -1.30 -1.77
N SER A 43 -11.34 -1.82 -0.90
CA SER A 43 -12.73 -2.11 -1.24
C SER A 43 -13.50 -0.85 -1.67
N LEU A 44 -13.19 0.29 -1.05
CA LEU A 44 -13.73 1.60 -1.41
C LEU A 44 -13.12 2.19 -2.70
N GLY A 45 -12.11 1.54 -3.29
CA GLY A 45 -11.40 2.04 -4.47
C GLY A 45 -10.48 3.24 -4.20
N VAL A 46 -10.13 3.46 -2.93
CA VAL A 46 -9.33 4.59 -2.46
C VAL A 46 -7.84 4.22 -2.40
N TYR A 47 -7.53 2.94 -2.16
CA TYR A 47 -6.20 2.37 -2.22
C TYR A 47 -6.14 1.22 -3.23
N VAL A 48 -4.96 0.93 -3.75
CA VAL A 48 -4.70 -0.25 -4.59
C VAL A 48 -3.50 -1.03 -4.05
N GLU A 49 -3.58 -2.35 -4.06
CA GLU A 49 -2.40 -3.17 -3.83
C GLU A 49 -1.54 -3.20 -5.11
N LYS A 50 -0.24 -2.98 -4.94
CA LYS A 50 0.77 -3.21 -5.97
C LYS A 50 1.78 -4.21 -5.44
N THR A 51 1.93 -5.32 -6.14
CA THR A 51 3.04 -6.23 -5.89
C THR A 51 4.27 -5.71 -6.63
N VAL A 52 5.19 -5.05 -5.91
CA VAL A 52 6.49 -4.67 -6.48
C VAL A 52 7.42 -5.87 -6.43
N GLY A 53 7.40 -6.67 -7.50
CA GLY A 53 8.51 -7.56 -7.80
C GLY A 53 9.66 -6.70 -8.30
N LYS A 54 10.73 -6.55 -7.51
CA LYS A 54 11.91 -5.74 -7.82
C LYS A 54 12.45 -6.09 -9.22
N THR A 55 11.98 -5.40 -10.24
CA THR A 55 12.60 -5.32 -11.56
C THR A 55 13.21 -3.94 -11.58
N VAL A 56 14.41 -3.84 -11.00
CA VAL A 56 15.28 -2.68 -11.17
C VAL A 56 15.40 -2.41 -12.65
N LYS A 57 14.70 -1.37 -13.13
CA LYS A 57 14.93 -0.80 -14.45
C LYS A 57 15.75 0.46 -14.22
N GLU A 58 17.06 0.26 -14.02
CA GLU A 58 18.07 1.29 -14.21
C GLU A 58 17.95 1.82 -15.65
N LYS A 59 18.00 3.14 -15.81
CA LYS A 59 18.23 3.76 -17.11
C LYS A 59 19.12 4.98 -16.93
#